data_AF-A0A834GJQ9-F1
#
_entry.id   AF-A0A834GJQ9-F1
#
_cell.length_a   1.000
_cell.length_b   1.000
_cell.length_c   1.000
_cell.angle_alpha   90.00
_cell.angle_beta   90.00
_cell.angle_gamma   90.00
#
_symmetry.space_group_name_H-M   'P 1'
#
loop_
_entity.id
_entity.type
_entity.pdbx_description
1 polymer ?
#
loop_
_entity_poly.entity_id
_entity_poly.type
_entity_poly.pdbx_seq_one_letter_code
_entity_poly.pdbx_strand_id
1 'polypeptide(L)'
;MRPQIVLFGDSITEQSFRSGGWGASLADNYSRKADIVLRGYGGYTSRWALFLLHHIFPLGSGTPPAAATIFFGANDAALLGRNSEKQHVPIGEYKDNLRRIVYHLKECSPTMLVVIITPPPIDEEGRMAYARSLYGEKAMKLPERTNEATGVYAKQCVELAKELGLPSINLWSKMQETEGWQKKFLSDGLHLTPEGNAVVHQEVVRIFNEGGLSAPEMPYDFPHHSEIDGKNPEKAFQLQCI
;
A
#
# COMPACT_ATOMS: atom_id res chain seq x y z
N MET A 1 -3.36 23.79 4.34
CA MET A 1 -2.38 22.68 4.23
C MET A 1 -3.08 21.52 3.55
N ARG A 2 -2.46 20.86 2.57
CA ARG A 2 -3.09 19.74 1.85
C ARG A 2 -3.33 18.56 2.81
N PRO A 3 -4.41 17.78 2.64
CA PRO A 3 -4.55 16.52 3.35
C PRO A 3 -3.42 15.55 2.97
N GLN A 4 -3.06 14.67 3.90
CA GLN A 4 -2.07 13.61 3.67
C GLN A 4 -2.77 12.28 3.39
N ILE A 5 -2.20 11.50 2.48
CA ILE A 5 -2.55 10.10 2.22
C ILE A 5 -1.30 9.27 2.48
N VAL A 6 -1.35 8.38 3.47
CA VAL A 6 -0.18 7.58 3.87
C VAL A 6 -0.22 6.20 3.24
N LEU A 7 0.85 5.81 2.54
CA LEU A 7 1.01 4.47 2.00
C LEU A 7 1.85 3.64 2.98
N PHE A 8 1.20 2.80 3.80
CA PHE A 8 1.87 2.02 4.85
C PHE A 8 1.94 0.53 4.48
N GLY A 9 3.14 -0.02 4.40
CA GLY A 9 3.32 -1.40 3.97
C GLY A 9 4.76 -1.88 3.94
N ASP A 10 5.00 -2.97 3.21
CA ASP A 10 6.32 -3.59 3.09
C ASP A 10 7.13 -3.11 1.85
N SER A 11 7.99 -3.96 1.29
CA SER A 11 8.79 -3.65 0.09
C SER A 11 7.94 -3.30 -1.13
N ILE A 12 6.73 -3.86 -1.28
CA ILE A 12 5.85 -3.52 -2.41
C ILE A 12 5.40 -2.06 -2.29
N THR A 13 5.18 -1.59 -1.07
CA THR A 13 4.89 -0.18 -0.80
C THR A 13 6.16 0.66 -0.94
N GLU A 14 7.31 0.23 -0.41
CA GLU A 14 8.60 0.94 -0.53
C GLU A 14 8.96 1.23 -1.99
N GLN A 15 8.74 0.24 -2.85
CA GLN A 15 9.05 0.35 -4.28
C GLN A 15 7.97 1.09 -5.09
N SER A 16 6.85 1.47 -4.47
CA SER A 16 5.73 2.14 -5.15
C SER A 16 6.07 3.50 -5.75
N PHE A 17 7.18 4.12 -5.35
CA PHE A 17 7.67 5.39 -5.92
C PHE A 17 8.75 5.20 -7.00
N ARG A 18 9.11 3.95 -7.34
CA ARG A 18 9.98 3.69 -8.50
C ARG A 18 9.24 4.06 -9.79
N SER A 19 9.98 4.18 -10.89
CA SER A 19 9.40 4.43 -12.21
C SER A 19 8.33 3.39 -12.55
N GLY A 20 7.12 3.85 -12.88
CA GLY A 20 5.95 2.97 -13.11
C GLY A 20 5.29 2.44 -11.84
N GLY A 21 5.69 2.93 -10.66
CA GLY A 21 5.17 2.53 -9.36
C GLY A 21 3.83 3.18 -9.02
N TRP A 22 2.96 2.45 -8.29
CA TRP A 22 1.59 2.91 -8.00
C TRP A 22 1.54 4.15 -7.09
N GLY A 23 2.51 4.31 -6.20
CA GLY A 23 2.64 5.48 -5.32
C GLY A 23 3.07 6.73 -6.07
N ALA A 24 3.98 6.60 -7.05
CA ALA A 24 4.32 7.70 -7.95
C ALA A 24 3.12 8.13 -8.79
N SER A 25 2.36 7.17 -9.33
CA SER A 25 1.12 7.46 -10.07
C SER A 25 0.05 8.11 -9.18
N LEU A 26 -0.06 7.74 -7.90
CA LEU A 26 -0.92 8.46 -6.96
C LEU A 26 -0.43 9.89 -6.72
N ALA A 27 0.87 10.10 -6.54
CA ALA A 27 1.42 11.44 -6.34
C ALA A 27 1.16 12.37 -7.52
N ASP A 28 1.22 11.83 -8.75
CA ASP A 28 0.83 12.55 -9.96
C ASP A 28 -0.68 12.88 -9.96
N ASN A 29 -1.55 11.89 -9.73
CA ASN A 29 -3.01 12.07 -9.67
C ASN A 29 -3.44 13.16 -8.67
N TYR A 30 -2.79 13.22 -7.50
CA TYR A 30 -3.10 14.15 -6.42
C TYR A 30 -2.21 15.40 -6.41
N SER A 31 -1.46 15.65 -7.49
CA SER A 31 -0.62 16.83 -7.60
C SER A 31 -1.41 18.11 -7.31
N ARG A 32 -0.87 18.93 -6.39
CA ARG A 32 -1.50 20.14 -5.85
C ARG A 32 -2.76 19.95 -4.99
N LYS A 33 -3.10 18.72 -4.61
CA LYS A 33 -4.37 18.39 -3.93
C LYS A 33 -4.18 17.62 -2.64
N ALA A 34 -3.34 16.60 -2.63
CA ALA A 34 -2.99 15.83 -1.44
C ALA A 34 -1.49 15.47 -1.46
N ASP A 35 -0.90 15.33 -0.28
CA ASP A 35 0.47 14.84 -0.16
C ASP A 35 0.44 13.31 0.00
N ILE A 36 1.08 12.60 -0.92
CA ILE A 36 1.24 11.15 -0.84
C ILE A 36 2.51 10.85 -0.03
N VAL A 37 2.33 10.26 1.15
CA VAL A 37 3.40 10.02 2.11
C VAL A 37 3.78 8.55 2.10
N LEU A 38 4.98 8.25 1.61
CA LEU A 38 5.51 6.89 1.57
C LEU A 38 5.99 6.41 2.95
N ARG A 39 5.46 5.27 3.41
CA ARG A 39 5.86 4.53 4.61
C ARG A 39 5.94 3.04 4.33
N GLY A 40 6.67 2.69 3.26
CA GLY A 40 7.00 1.31 2.91
C GLY A 40 8.32 0.86 3.54
N TYR A 41 8.37 -0.36 4.05
CA TYR A 41 9.53 -0.90 4.75
C TYR A 41 9.90 -2.29 4.21
N GLY A 42 10.99 -2.35 3.43
CA GLY A 42 11.43 -3.56 2.77
C GLY A 42 11.63 -4.75 3.70
N GLY A 43 10.92 -5.85 3.42
CA GLY A 43 11.01 -7.09 4.20
C GLY A 43 10.24 -7.09 5.54
N TYR A 44 9.51 -6.02 5.88
CA TYR A 44 8.76 -5.95 7.13
C TYR A 44 7.51 -6.81 7.11
N THR A 45 7.16 -7.33 8.30
CA THR A 45 5.94 -8.09 8.56
C THR A 45 4.92 -7.21 9.28
N SER A 46 3.66 -7.67 9.35
CA SER A 46 2.64 -7.02 10.20
C SER A 46 3.06 -6.93 11.67
N ARG A 47 3.79 -7.94 12.19
CA ARG A 47 4.32 -7.95 13.56
C ARG A 47 5.28 -6.79 13.80
N TRP A 48 6.18 -6.54 12.87
CA TRP A 48 7.17 -5.46 12.99
C TRP A 48 6.54 -4.09 12.76
N ALA A 49 5.55 -4.01 11.88
CA ALA A 49 4.80 -2.79 11.60
C ALA A 49 4.14 -2.18 12.85
N LEU A 50 3.72 -3.01 13.82
CA LEU A 50 3.14 -2.54 15.09
C LEU A 50 4.07 -1.61 15.87
N PHE A 51 5.38 -1.86 15.84
CA PHE A 51 6.36 -1.02 16.54
C PHE A 51 6.54 0.36 15.89
N LEU A 52 6.04 0.55 14.66
CA LEU A 52 6.17 1.81 13.94
C LEU A 52 4.98 2.74 14.13
N LEU A 53 3.86 2.24 14.67
CA LEU A 53 2.57 2.94 14.67
C LEU A 53 2.63 4.32 15.33
N HIS A 54 3.17 4.42 16.53
CA HIS A 54 3.27 5.72 17.22
C HIS A 54 4.25 6.69 16.57
N HIS A 55 5.23 6.19 15.81
CA HIS A 55 6.19 7.04 15.11
C HIS A 55 5.63 7.59 13.80
N ILE A 56 4.82 6.81 13.10
CA ILE A 56 4.24 7.19 11.81
C ILE A 56 2.90 7.90 11.98
N PHE A 57 2.09 7.43 12.94
CA PHE A 57 0.74 7.89 13.24
C PHE A 57 0.66 8.30 14.71
N PRO A 58 1.29 9.42 15.11
CA PRO A 58 1.23 9.88 16.49
C PRO A 58 -0.22 10.23 16.88
N LEU A 59 -0.65 9.73 18.04
CA LEU A 59 -1.96 10.04 18.61
C LEU A 59 -2.01 11.53 19.00
N GLY A 60 -3.18 12.16 18.82
CA GLY A 60 -3.37 13.58 19.13
C GLY A 60 -2.71 14.55 18.14
N SER A 61 -2.24 14.08 16.98
CA SER A 61 -1.80 14.97 15.89
C SER A 61 -2.95 15.89 15.47
N GLY A 62 -2.68 17.21 15.38
CA GLY A 62 -3.66 18.18 14.89
C GLY A 62 -3.98 18.08 13.40
N THR A 63 -3.17 17.31 12.65
CA THR A 63 -3.33 17.09 11.21
C THR A 63 -3.21 15.60 10.89
N PRO A 64 -4.19 14.76 11.30
CA PRO A 64 -4.17 13.34 10.97
C PRO A 64 -4.34 13.13 9.45
N PRO A 65 -3.78 12.05 8.88
CA PRO A 65 -4.01 11.71 7.48
C PRO A 65 -5.50 11.59 7.13
N ALA A 66 -5.87 11.99 5.92
CA ALA A 66 -7.21 11.79 5.39
C ALA A 66 -7.44 10.33 5.01
N ALA A 67 -6.39 9.64 4.54
CA ALA A 67 -6.42 8.22 4.25
C ALA A 67 -5.11 7.52 4.58
N ALA A 68 -5.20 6.21 4.80
CA ALA A 68 -4.06 5.33 4.90
C ALA A 68 -4.34 3.97 4.25
N THR A 69 -3.39 3.46 3.46
CA THR A 69 -3.42 2.08 3.00
C THR A 69 -2.61 1.20 3.95
N ILE A 70 -3.07 -0.02 4.22
CA ILE A 70 -2.33 -1.06 4.96
C ILE A 70 -2.02 -2.19 3.97
N PHE A 71 -0.76 -2.38 3.63
CA PHE A 71 -0.33 -3.34 2.61
C PHE A 71 0.82 -4.23 3.13
N PHE A 72 0.45 -5.21 3.96
CA PHE A 72 1.32 -6.25 4.52
C PHE A 72 0.76 -7.64 4.18
N GLY A 73 1.48 -8.69 4.56
CA GLY A 73 1.06 -10.08 4.34
C GLY A 73 1.98 -10.86 3.42
N ALA A 74 2.68 -10.19 2.49
CA ALA A 74 3.55 -10.87 1.54
C ALA A 74 4.75 -11.49 2.28
N ASN A 75 5.31 -10.76 3.24
CA ASN A 75 6.39 -11.27 4.09
C ASN A 75 5.88 -12.27 5.14
N ASP A 76 4.76 -11.93 5.79
CA ASP A 76 4.09 -12.74 6.82
C ASP A 76 3.79 -14.17 6.37
N ALA A 77 3.42 -14.33 5.09
CA ALA A 77 3.14 -15.62 4.43
C ALA A 77 4.37 -16.50 4.16
N ALA A 78 5.56 -16.11 4.62
CA ALA A 78 6.73 -16.98 4.59
C ALA A 78 6.45 -18.31 5.30
N LEU A 79 7.00 -19.40 4.78
CA LEU A 79 6.84 -20.74 5.34
C LEU A 79 7.93 -21.03 6.38
N LEU A 80 7.55 -21.76 7.43
CA LEU A 80 8.48 -22.26 8.46
C LEU A 80 9.48 -23.26 7.87
N GLY A 81 10.72 -23.27 8.38
CA GLY A 81 11.77 -24.16 7.89
C GLY A 81 12.26 -23.83 6.47
N ARG A 82 12.06 -22.59 6.01
CA ARG A 82 12.55 -22.04 4.74
C ARG A 82 13.39 -20.79 4.96
N ASN A 83 14.10 -20.33 3.93
CA ASN A 83 15.06 -19.22 4.03
C ASN A 83 14.49 -17.90 4.57
N SER A 84 13.18 -17.64 4.41
CA SER A 84 12.50 -16.44 4.91
C SER A 84 11.69 -16.67 6.20
N GLU A 85 11.90 -17.76 6.93
CA GLU A 85 11.07 -18.11 8.10
C GLU A 85 11.03 -17.04 9.20
N LYS A 86 12.08 -16.20 9.32
CA LYS A 86 12.09 -15.07 10.27
C LYS A 86 10.95 -14.07 10.04
N GLN A 87 10.40 -14.05 8.82
CA GLN A 87 9.29 -13.19 8.43
C GLN A 87 7.93 -13.87 8.66
N HIS A 88 7.89 -15.15 9.03
CA HIS A 88 6.64 -15.85 9.28
C HIS A 88 5.86 -15.22 10.44
N VAL A 89 4.58 -14.95 10.20
CA VAL A 89 3.63 -14.51 11.23
C VAL A 89 2.44 -15.46 11.21
N PRO A 90 2.16 -16.22 12.29
CA PRO A 90 1.02 -17.12 12.33
C PRO A 90 -0.29 -16.44 11.95
N ILE A 91 -1.16 -17.15 11.24
CA ILE A 91 -2.35 -16.54 10.60
C ILE A 91 -3.29 -15.80 11.55
N GLY A 92 -3.48 -16.32 12.78
CA GLY A 92 -4.27 -15.64 13.81
C GLY A 92 -3.60 -14.35 14.29
N GLU A 93 -2.30 -14.39 14.51
CA GLU A 93 -1.51 -13.20 14.88
C GLU A 93 -1.51 -12.16 13.75
N TYR A 94 -1.40 -12.58 12.50
CA TYR A 94 -1.48 -11.69 11.34
C TYR A 94 -2.80 -10.90 11.31
N LYS A 95 -3.94 -11.58 11.47
CA LYS A 95 -5.26 -10.93 11.53
C LYS A 95 -5.35 -9.95 12.70
N ASP A 96 -4.85 -10.35 13.87
CA ASP A 96 -4.85 -9.50 15.06
C ASP A 96 -3.93 -8.29 14.92
N ASN A 97 -2.77 -8.44 14.29
CA ASN A 97 -1.86 -7.34 13.99
C ASN A 97 -2.53 -6.32 13.07
N LEU A 98 -3.15 -6.76 11.97
CA LEU A 98 -3.91 -5.88 11.08
C LEU A 98 -5.04 -5.14 11.82
N ARG A 99 -5.78 -5.84 12.69
CA ARG A 99 -6.83 -5.22 13.50
C ARG A 99 -6.28 -4.13 14.41
N ARG A 100 -5.15 -4.37 15.06
CA ARG A 100 -4.47 -3.38 15.92
C ARG A 100 -3.99 -2.17 15.12
N ILE A 101 -3.43 -2.37 13.93
CA ILE A 101 -3.05 -1.26 13.04
C ILE A 101 -4.28 -0.42 12.70
N VAL A 102 -5.38 -1.06 12.27
CA VAL A 102 -6.63 -0.37 11.95
C VAL A 102 -7.16 0.45 13.13
N TYR A 103 -7.24 -0.15 14.32
CA TYR A 103 -7.74 0.54 15.51
C TYR A 103 -6.86 1.73 15.89
N HIS A 104 -5.54 1.59 15.81
CA HIS A 104 -4.62 2.71 16.01
C HIS A 104 -4.88 3.86 15.04
N LEU A 105 -5.05 3.56 13.74
CA LEU A 105 -5.37 4.59 12.73
C LEU A 105 -6.72 5.27 12.98
N LYS A 106 -7.73 4.50 13.41
CA LYS A 106 -9.04 5.03 13.77
C LYS A 106 -9.03 5.84 15.07
N GLU A 107 -8.10 5.55 15.98
CA GLU A 107 -7.84 6.38 17.16
C GLU A 107 -7.16 7.69 16.79
N CYS A 108 -6.22 7.69 15.82
CA CYS A 108 -5.66 8.93 15.27
C CYS A 108 -6.73 9.83 14.64
N SER A 109 -7.66 9.25 13.89
CA SER A 109 -8.82 9.95 13.34
C SER A 109 -9.95 8.97 13.00
N PRO A 110 -11.13 9.08 13.64
CA PRO A 110 -12.27 8.22 13.33
C PRO A 110 -12.73 8.29 11.87
N THR A 111 -12.54 9.47 11.24
CA THR A 111 -12.94 9.76 9.85
C THR A 111 -11.89 9.36 8.83
N MET A 112 -10.68 8.93 9.24
CA MET A 112 -9.65 8.49 8.31
C MET A 112 -10.16 7.33 7.44
N LEU A 113 -10.01 7.44 6.12
CA LEU A 113 -10.27 6.34 5.20
C LEU A 113 -9.14 5.32 5.29
N VAL A 114 -9.42 4.16 5.87
CA VAL A 114 -8.44 3.06 6.02
C VAL A 114 -8.76 1.98 4.99
N VAL A 115 -7.80 1.67 4.13
CA VAL A 115 -7.93 0.66 3.06
C VAL A 115 -6.97 -0.49 3.31
N ILE A 116 -7.47 -1.71 3.43
CA ILE A 116 -6.63 -2.91 3.57
C ILE A 116 -6.38 -3.50 2.17
N ILE A 117 -5.12 -3.69 1.81
CA ILE A 117 -4.71 -4.32 0.55
C ILE A 117 -4.17 -5.72 0.87
N THR A 118 -4.72 -6.75 0.23
CA THR A 118 -4.21 -8.12 0.40
C THR A 118 -2.79 -8.21 -0.18
N PRO A 119 -1.93 -9.13 0.31
CA PRO A 119 -0.72 -9.48 -0.45
C PRO A 119 -1.07 -9.87 -1.90
N PRO A 120 -0.23 -9.54 -2.90
CA PRO A 120 -0.40 -10.03 -4.26
C PRO A 120 -0.22 -11.55 -4.33
N PRO A 121 -0.62 -12.22 -5.43
CA PRO A 121 -0.26 -13.63 -5.63
C PRO A 121 1.25 -13.80 -5.78
N ILE A 122 1.73 -15.03 -5.62
CA ILE A 122 3.16 -15.39 -5.74
C ILE A 122 3.36 -16.28 -6.95
N ASP A 123 4.29 -15.92 -7.83
CA ASP A 123 4.82 -16.83 -8.85
C ASP A 123 6.03 -17.56 -8.27
N GLU A 124 5.79 -18.77 -7.76
CA GLU A 124 6.79 -19.63 -7.14
C GLU A 124 7.95 -19.96 -8.09
N GLU A 125 7.64 -20.26 -9.35
CA GLU A 125 8.66 -20.56 -10.36
C GLU A 125 9.51 -19.33 -10.69
N GLY A 126 8.86 -18.17 -10.88
CA GLY A 126 9.56 -16.90 -11.06
C GLY A 126 10.44 -16.53 -9.89
N ARG A 127 9.96 -16.74 -8.66
CA ARG A 127 10.71 -16.47 -7.45
C ARG A 127 11.92 -17.38 -7.31
N MET A 128 11.76 -18.66 -7.59
CA MET A 128 12.85 -19.63 -7.60
C MET A 128 13.88 -19.31 -8.69
N ALA A 129 13.44 -18.94 -9.89
CA ALA A 129 14.33 -18.54 -10.98
C ALA A 129 15.13 -17.28 -10.62
N TYR A 130 14.49 -16.28 -10.01
CA TYR A 130 15.15 -15.07 -9.54
C TYR A 130 16.16 -15.36 -8.42
N ALA A 131 15.81 -16.22 -7.46
CA ALA A 131 16.76 -16.63 -6.42
C ALA A 131 17.99 -17.33 -7.02
N ARG A 132 17.81 -18.19 -8.04
CA ARG A 132 18.91 -18.85 -8.76
C ARG A 132 19.78 -17.84 -9.51
N SER A 133 19.20 -16.82 -10.14
CA SER A 133 19.98 -15.81 -10.87
C SER A 133 20.85 -14.96 -9.94
N LEU A 134 20.40 -14.70 -8.72
CA LEU A 134 21.15 -13.92 -7.73
C LEU A 134 22.21 -14.74 -6.96
N TYR A 135 21.86 -15.96 -6.58
CA TYR A 135 22.64 -16.74 -5.60
C TYR A 135 23.27 -18.03 -6.17
N GLY A 136 22.97 -18.39 -7.42
CA GLY A 136 23.51 -19.59 -8.07
C GLY A 136 23.22 -20.86 -7.25
N GLU A 137 24.24 -21.65 -6.97
CA GLU A 137 24.14 -22.87 -6.16
C GLU A 137 23.71 -22.63 -4.70
N LYS A 138 23.90 -21.41 -4.19
CA LYS A 138 23.45 -21.01 -2.84
C LYS A 138 21.97 -20.62 -2.80
N ALA A 139 21.28 -20.62 -3.94
CA ALA A 139 19.88 -20.32 -3.99
C ALA A 139 19.05 -21.32 -3.17
N MET A 140 17.92 -20.82 -2.68
CA MET A 140 16.90 -21.64 -2.04
C MET A 140 16.50 -22.84 -2.93
N LYS A 141 16.36 -24.01 -2.31
CA LYS A 141 15.95 -25.25 -3.01
C LYS A 141 14.45 -25.45 -3.04
N LEU A 142 13.73 -24.82 -2.12
CA LEU A 142 12.29 -24.91 -1.96
C LEU A 142 11.71 -23.50 -1.84
N PRO A 143 10.49 -23.26 -2.34
CA PRO A 143 9.84 -21.96 -2.26
C PRO A 143 9.70 -21.52 -0.80
N GLU A 144 10.04 -20.26 -0.54
CA GLU A 144 9.96 -19.62 0.78
C GLU A 144 8.54 -19.16 1.10
N ARG A 145 7.71 -19.02 0.06
CA ARG A 145 6.31 -18.62 0.05
C ARG A 145 5.64 -19.41 -1.05
N THR A 146 4.39 -19.79 -0.86
CA THR A 146 3.55 -20.37 -1.91
C THR A 146 2.36 -19.48 -2.19
N ASN A 147 1.82 -19.56 -3.39
CA ASN A 147 0.61 -18.81 -3.74
C ASN A 147 -0.59 -19.26 -2.91
N GLU A 148 -0.66 -20.56 -2.61
CA GLU A 148 -1.69 -21.14 -1.74
C GLU A 148 -1.62 -20.56 -0.32
N ALA A 149 -0.44 -20.55 0.31
CA ALA A 149 -0.27 -19.95 1.63
C ALA A 149 -0.63 -18.46 1.60
N THR A 150 -0.17 -17.73 0.59
CA THR A 150 -0.48 -16.30 0.42
C THR A 150 -1.99 -16.05 0.29
N GLY A 151 -2.72 -16.93 -0.39
CA GLY A 151 -4.18 -16.88 -0.49
C GLY A 151 -4.90 -16.98 0.87
N VAL A 152 -4.33 -17.72 1.83
CA VAL A 152 -4.86 -17.79 3.21
C VAL A 152 -4.74 -16.44 3.91
N TYR A 153 -3.61 -15.73 3.76
CA TYR A 153 -3.40 -14.38 4.32
C TYR A 153 -4.29 -13.35 3.62
N ALA A 154 -4.41 -13.42 2.29
CA ALA A 154 -5.32 -12.57 1.52
C ALA A 154 -6.78 -12.72 1.97
N LYS A 155 -7.22 -13.96 2.21
CA LYS A 155 -8.56 -14.24 2.76
C LYS A 155 -8.77 -13.57 4.12
N GLN A 156 -7.79 -13.64 5.03
CA GLN A 156 -7.89 -12.99 6.34
C GLN A 156 -7.97 -11.45 6.25
N CYS A 157 -7.26 -10.82 5.32
CA CYS A 157 -7.41 -9.38 5.07
C CYS A 157 -8.85 -9.02 4.68
N VAL A 158 -9.42 -9.74 3.72
CA VAL A 158 -10.78 -9.48 3.21
C VAL A 158 -11.82 -9.74 4.30
N GLU A 159 -11.70 -10.85 5.04
CA GLU A 159 -12.59 -11.16 6.15
C GLU A 159 -12.53 -10.10 7.24
N LEU A 160 -11.33 -9.67 7.63
CA LEU A 160 -11.17 -8.62 8.64
C LEU A 160 -11.74 -7.28 8.17
N ALA A 161 -11.49 -6.87 6.91
CA ALA A 161 -12.03 -5.63 6.38
C ALA A 161 -13.57 -5.66 6.42
N LYS A 162 -14.18 -6.78 6.05
CA LYS A 162 -15.63 -6.98 6.16
C LYS A 162 -16.12 -6.93 7.61
N GLU A 163 -15.43 -7.58 8.54
CA GLU A 163 -15.74 -7.54 9.98
C GLU A 163 -15.74 -6.10 10.53
N LEU A 164 -14.81 -5.27 10.06
CA LEU A 164 -14.63 -3.90 10.53
C LEU A 164 -15.39 -2.86 9.70
N GLY A 165 -16.12 -3.28 8.66
CA GLY A 165 -16.84 -2.36 7.76
C GLY A 165 -15.91 -1.44 6.96
N LEU A 166 -14.71 -1.90 6.61
CA LEU A 166 -13.70 -1.15 5.86
C LEU A 166 -13.63 -1.59 4.40
N PRO A 167 -13.23 -0.68 3.49
CA PRO A 167 -12.88 -1.07 2.13
C PRO A 167 -11.62 -1.95 2.12
N SER A 168 -11.60 -2.91 1.19
CA SER A 168 -10.41 -3.72 0.92
C SER A 168 -10.20 -3.94 -0.56
N ILE A 169 -8.93 -4.07 -0.96
CA ILE A 169 -8.51 -4.44 -2.30
C ILE A 169 -7.98 -5.88 -2.27
N ASN A 170 -8.73 -6.81 -2.86
CA ASN A 170 -8.32 -8.21 -2.99
C ASN A 170 -7.41 -8.40 -4.21
N LEU A 171 -6.18 -7.90 -4.09
CA LEU A 171 -5.17 -7.96 -5.14
C LEU A 171 -4.78 -9.41 -5.49
N TRP A 172 -4.80 -10.31 -4.51
CA TRP A 172 -4.52 -11.73 -4.70
C TRP A 172 -5.44 -12.34 -5.76
N SER A 173 -6.76 -12.18 -5.60
CA SER A 173 -7.72 -12.66 -6.60
C SER A 173 -7.67 -11.83 -7.88
N LYS A 174 -7.60 -10.50 -7.75
CA LYS A 174 -7.71 -9.57 -8.89
C LYS A 174 -6.66 -9.82 -9.97
N MET A 175 -5.41 -10.00 -9.57
CA MET A 175 -4.32 -10.25 -10.52
C MET A 175 -4.49 -11.59 -11.24
N GLN A 176 -5.01 -12.62 -10.54
CA GLN A 176 -5.18 -13.96 -11.09
C GLN A 176 -6.37 -14.09 -12.06
N GLU A 177 -7.20 -13.06 -12.21
CA GLU A 177 -8.21 -12.97 -13.27
C GLU A 177 -7.59 -12.85 -14.67
N THR A 178 -6.29 -12.48 -14.76
CA THR A 178 -5.58 -12.31 -16.02
C THR A 178 -4.72 -13.53 -16.34
N GLU A 179 -4.86 -14.09 -17.54
CA GLU A 179 -3.97 -15.14 -18.02
C GLU A 179 -2.52 -14.64 -18.10
N GLY A 180 -1.58 -15.44 -17.62
CA GLY A 180 -0.15 -15.08 -17.59
C GLY A 180 0.22 -13.99 -16.57
N TRP A 181 -0.64 -13.75 -15.56
CA TRP A 181 -0.42 -12.77 -14.50
C TRP A 181 0.96 -12.87 -13.83
N GLN A 182 1.53 -14.08 -13.75
CA GLN A 182 2.81 -14.37 -13.11
C GLN A 182 3.93 -13.47 -13.64
N LYS A 183 4.11 -13.39 -14.96
CA LYS A 183 5.15 -12.56 -15.58
C LYS A 183 4.66 -11.17 -15.93
N LYS A 184 3.36 -11.03 -16.17
CA LYS A 184 2.77 -9.73 -16.50
C LYS A 184 2.81 -8.77 -15.32
N PHE A 185 2.51 -9.25 -14.12
CA PHE A 185 2.38 -8.42 -12.93
C PHE A 185 3.52 -8.54 -11.93
N LEU A 186 4.33 -9.61 -11.98
CA LEU A 186 5.43 -9.82 -11.04
C LEU A 186 6.79 -9.87 -11.75
N SER A 187 7.73 -9.05 -11.28
CA SER A 187 9.06 -8.89 -11.87
C SER A 187 10.05 -9.97 -11.41
N ASP A 188 9.94 -10.39 -10.15
CA ASP A 188 10.79 -11.41 -9.53
C ASP A 188 9.98 -12.54 -8.88
N GLY A 189 8.72 -12.68 -9.30
CA GLY A 189 7.72 -13.58 -8.74
C GLY A 189 7.08 -13.14 -7.43
N LEU A 190 7.42 -11.93 -6.93
CA LEU A 190 6.85 -11.33 -5.72
C LEU A 190 6.55 -9.83 -5.88
N HIS A 191 7.54 -9.04 -6.32
CA HIS A 191 7.43 -7.60 -6.51
C HIS A 191 6.80 -7.24 -7.85
N LEU A 192 6.14 -6.09 -7.88
CA LEU A 192 5.30 -5.70 -9.00
C LEU A 192 6.11 -5.17 -10.20
N THR A 193 5.71 -5.54 -11.42
CA THR A 193 6.08 -4.84 -12.66
C THR A 193 5.34 -3.50 -12.76
N PRO A 194 5.65 -2.61 -13.71
CA PRO A 194 4.83 -1.42 -13.97
C PRO A 194 3.34 -1.75 -14.19
N GLU A 195 3.04 -2.84 -14.88
CA GLU A 195 1.66 -3.29 -15.11
C GLU A 195 1.00 -3.81 -13.83
N GLY A 196 1.76 -4.52 -12.97
CA GLY A 196 1.27 -4.94 -11.65
C GLY A 196 0.98 -3.74 -10.75
N ASN A 197 1.83 -2.72 -10.79
CA ASN A 197 1.62 -1.45 -10.11
C ASN A 197 0.38 -0.71 -10.64
N ALA A 198 0.14 -0.72 -11.96
CA ALA A 198 -1.04 -0.11 -12.55
C ALA A 198 -2.36 -0.71 -12.03
N VAL A 199 -2.40 -2.03 -11.78
CA VAL A 199 -3.56 -2.68 -11.13
C VAL A 199 -3.79 -2.12 -9.72
N VAL A 200 -2.73 -1.99 -8.92
CA VAL A 200 -2.84 -1.42 -7.55
C VAL A 200 -3.32 0.03 -7.61
N HIS A 201 -2.74 0.84 -8.48
CA HIS A 201 -3.14 2.25 -8.67
C HIS A 201 -4.62 2.38 -9.04
N GLN A 202 -5.09 1.60 -10.01
CA GLN A 202 -6.48 1.64 -10.46
C GLN A 202 -7.46 1.29 -9.32
N GLU A 203 -7.18 0.22 -8.57
CA GLU A 203 -8.05 -0.19 -7.46
C GLU A 203 -8.01 0.79 -6.29
N VAL A 204 -6.85 1.38 -5.98
CA VAL A 204 -6.73 2.40 -4.93
C VAL A 204 -7.50 3.66 -5.31
N VAL A 205 -7.34 4.14 -6.55
CA VAL A 205 -8.10 5.31 -7.06
C VAL A 205 -9.60 5.04 -7.02
N ARG A 206 -10.05 3.85 -7.42
CA ARG A 206 -11.48 3.46 -7.35
C ARG A 206 -12.01 3.59 -5.92
N ILE A 207 -11.33 2.99 -4.94
CA ILE A 207 -11.73 3.05 -3.52
C ILE A 207 -11.67 4.49 -2.98
N PHE A 208 -10.66 5.27 -3.35
CA PHE A 208 -10.56 6.66 -2.92
C PHE A 208 -11.68 7.53 -3.50
N ASN A 209 -12.08 7.31 -4.75
CA ASN A 209 -13.23 8.00 -5.33
C ASN A 209 -14.52 7.64 -4.59
N GLU A 210 -14.76 6.35 -4.32
CA GLU A 210 -15.91 5.87 -3.53
C GLU A 210 -15.91 6.42 -2.09
N GLY A 211 -14.72 6.67 -1.53
CA GLY A 211 -14.50 7.19 -0.18
C GLY A 211 -14.44 8.71 -0.06
N GLY A 212 -14.80 9.47 -1.11
CA GLY A 212 -14.84 10.94 -1.08
C GLY A 212 -13.48 11.65 -1.22
N LEU A 213 -12.46 10.94 -1.69
CA LEU A 213 -11.12 11.46 -1.99
C LEU A 213 -10.88 11.51 -3.51
N SER A 214 -11.91 11.80 -4.29
CA SER A 214 -11.81 11.91 -5.75
C SER A 214 -10.87 13.06 -6.15
N ALA A 215 -9.72 12.74 -6.73
CA ALA A 215 -8.72 13.75 -7.08
C ALA A 215 -9.28 14.86 -8.00
N PRO A 216 -10.10 14.58 -9.04
CA PRO A 216 -10.71 15.63 -9.85
C PRO A 216 -11.60 16.62 -9.07
N GLU A 217 -12.18 16.19 -7.95
CA GLU A 217 -13.09 16.99 -7.12
C GLU A 217 -12.37 17.76 -6.01
N MET A 218 -11.09 17.44 -5.76
CA MET A 218 -10.29 18.13 -4.74
C MET A 218 -9.82 19.51 -5.24
N PRO A 219 -9.91 20.55 -4.40
CA PRO A 219 -9.40 21.87 -4.74
C PRO A 219 -7.87 21.85 -4.83
N TYR A 220 -7.32 22.69 -5.70
CA TYR A 220 -5.90 23.00 -5.66
C TYR A 220 -5.58 23.82 -4.41
N ASP A 221 -4.43 23.55 -3.81
CA ASP A 221 -3.99 24.24 -2.60
C ASP A 221 -3.65 25.72 -2.79
N PHE A 222 -3.32 26.12 -4.02
CA PHE A 222 -3.03 27.49 -4.42
C PHE A 222 -3.66 27.81 -5.79
N PRO A 223 -3.83 29.09 -6.15
CA PRO A 223 -4.46 29.52 -7.40
C PRO A 223 -3.80 28.94 -8.66
N HIS A 224 -4.56 28.86 -9.74
CA HIS A 224 -3.97 28.58 -11.05
C HIS A 224 -3.15 29.80 -11.51
N HIS A 225 -2.06 29.60 -12.26
CA HIS A 225 -1.19 30.71 -12.65
C HIS A 225 -1.91 31.78 -13.50
N SER A 226 -3.01 31.41 -14.18
CA SER A 226 -3.85 32.34 -14.94
C SER A 226 -4.68 33.29 -14.06
N GLU A 227 -4.84 32.97 -12.78
CA GLU A 227 -5.56 33.79 -11.80
C GLU A 227 -4.62 34.77 -11.08
N ILE A 228 -3.32 34.70 -11.36
CA ILE A 228 -2.30 35.55 -10.76
C ILE A 228 -2.07 36.77 -11.66
N ASP A 229 -2.49 37.95 -11.19
CA ASP A 229 -2.11 39.22 -11.82
C ASP A 229 -0.60 39.44 -11.64
N GLY A 230 0.16 39.40 -12.74
CA GLY A 230 1.61 39.60 -12.70
C GLY A 230 2.05 40.97 -12.17
N LYS A 231 1.16 41.98 -12.15
CA LYS A 231 1.45 43.30 -11.57
C LYS A 231 1.18 43.38 -10.07
N ASN A 232 0.28 42.54 -9.54
CA ASN A 232 -0.11 42.51 -8.12
C ASN A 232 -0.35 41.05 -7.67
N PRO A 233 0.69 40.19 -7.71
CA PRO A 233 0.52 38.75 -7.52
C PRO A 233 -0.04 38.41 -6.13
N GLU A 234 0.27 39.20 -5.10
CA GLU A 234 -0.15 39.00 -3.72
C GLU A 234 -1.67 38.90 -3.54
N LYS A 235 -2.46 39.57 -4.40
CA LYS A 235 -3.92 39.55 -4.32
C LYS A 235 -4.50 38.16 -4.50
N ALA A 236 -3.88 37.33 -5.34
CA ALA A 236 -4.34 35.96 -5.58
C ALA A 236 -4.12 35.05 -4.35
N PHE A 237 -3.17 35.39 -3.47
CA PHE A 237 -2.79 34.57 -2.32
C PHE A 237 -3.41 35.01 -0.99
N GLN A 238 -4.02 36.20 -0.93
CA GLN A 238 -4.68 36.71 0.29
C GLN A 238 -6.03 36.03 0.59
N LEU A 239 -6.69 35.45 -0.43
CA LEU A 239 -8.04 34.89 -0.33
C LEU A 239 -8.12 33.47 0.26
N GLN A 240 -6.98 32.81 0.54
CA GLN A 240 -6.93 31.41 0.95
C GLN A 240 -6.55 31.19 2.43
N CYS A 241 -6.42 32.26 3.22
CA CYS A 241 -6.28 32.18 4.68
C CYS A 241 -7.65 32.23 5.36
N ILE A 242 -8.50 31.20 5.16
CA ILE A 242 -9.69 30.95 5.98
C ILE A 242 -9.70 29.47 6.36
#